data_AF-A0A1R2CAF1-F1
#
_entry.id   AF-A0A1R2CAF1-F1
#
_cell.length_a   1.000
_cell.length_b   1.000
_cell.length_c   1.000
_cell.angle_alpha   90.00
_cell.angle_beta   90.00
_cell.angle_gamma   90.00
#
_symmetry.space_group_name_H-M   'P 1'
#
loop_
_entity.id
_entity.type
_entity.pdbx_description
1 polymer ?
#
loop_
_entity_poly.entity_id
_entity_poly.type
_entity_poly.pdbx_seq_one_letter_code
_entity_poly.pdbx_strand_id
1 'polypeptide(L)'
;MEHCLKITEYLPIVRPACIITQISPDHPMFIFNEDGVFRAWNSYMKGKGGKFLLNPRPETIQDITLNTEKISKFLRGTLLHSKGFSFASANIAYVQHNSFFAKLRKSTLQPDCFVSPLLYHANNTDVVGCSLIADLPELIYRDNIARTIDISEITEYFNQYMIEIEKKNDEFDPRTLKPQIMIKPKAAYIAEVIKQISDTHGLIVAIVDSSILYAIEEAWKELEKPPKPIKSFMKIPETPEKITLAEYTEKHALLDLMFGPFVHEYFVKYGIFPYTGHGMLGTADGFYETVKDSWRYYYGKHSSALGEHINLLVSARHAKGKTEDIEGKNKAKKMQTKSRAKSRRSKKVKETESEGSDFDN
;
A
#
# COMPACT_ATOMS: atom_id res chain seq x y z
N MET A 1 -7.22 -2.43 12.08
CA MET A 1 -6.96 -2.10 13.50
C MET A 1 -6.78 -3.35 14.36
N GLU A 2 -7.65 -4.36 14.22
CA GLU A 2 -7.60 -5.59 15.03
C GLU A 2 -6.33 -6.44 14.84
N HIS A 3 -5.75 -6.46 13.63
CA HIS A 3 -4.58 -7.31 13.32
C HIS A 3 -3.30 -6.92 14.07
N CYS A 4 -3.02 -5.62 14.22
CA CYS A 4 -1.77 -5.21 14.89
C CYS A 4 -1.87 -5.39 16.42
N LEU A 5 -3.07 -5.26 16.98
CA LEU A 5 -3.34 -5.64 18.38
C LEU A 5 -3.08 -7.13 18.60
N LYS A 6 -3.55 -7.98 17.69
CA LYS A 6 -3.24 -9.42 17.72
C LYS A 6 -1.74 -9.69 17.67
N ILE A 7 -0.98 -9.04 16.77
CA ILE A 7 0.49 -9.22 16.70
C ILE A 7 1.16 -8.91 18.04
N THR A 8 0.78 -7.81 18.70
CA THR A 8 1.36 -7.44 20.00
C THR A 8 1.01 -8.39 21.14
N GLU A 9 -0.13 -9.09 21.05
CA GLU A 9 -0.53 -10.12 22.01
C GLU A 9 0.20 -11.45 21.74
N TYR A 10 0.41 -11.80 20.47
CA TYR A 10 1.03 -13.07 20.09
C TYR A 10 2.56 -13.10 20.29
N LEU A 11 3.28 -12.02 19.97
CA LEU A 11 4.75 -12.02 20.04
C LEU A 11 5.32 -12.35 21.44
N PRO A 12 4.76 -11.81 22.55
CA PRO A 12 5.20 -12.18 23.90
C PRO A 12 4.93 -13.62 24.30
N ILE A 13 3.87 -14.23 23.75
CA ILE A 13 3.46 -15.62 24.01
C ILE A 13 4.34 -16.58 23.21
N VAL A 14 4.49 -16.32 21.92
CA VAL A 14 5.20 -17.18 20.98
C VAL A 14 6.71 -17.12 21.20
N ARG A 15 7.25 -15.95 21.58
CA ARG A 15 8.70 -15.70 21.77
C ARG A 15 9.54 -16.28 20.62
N PRO A 16 9.31 -15.83 19.38
CA PRO A 16 10.02 -16.37 18.23
C PRO A 16 11.53 -16.09 18.31
N ALA A 17 12.33 -17.05 17.84
CA ALA A 17 13.78 -16.89 17.70
C ALA A 17 14.13 -15.96 16.52
N CYS A 18 13.23 -15.84 15.54
CA CYS A 18 13.37 -14.90 14.43
C CYS A 18 12.02 -14.28 14.04
N ILE A 19 11.99 -12.96 13.84
CA ILE A 19 10.85 -12.24 13.28
C ILE A 19 11.18 -11.80 11.86
N ILE A 20 10.36 -12.20 10.89
CA ILE A 20 10.46 -11.73 9.52
C ILE A 20 9.38 -10.68 9.28
N THR A 21 9.79 -9.53 8.74
CA THR A 21 8.91 -8.40 8.40
C THR A 21 8.91 -8.16 6.90
N GLN A 22 7.73 -7.95 6.32
CA GLN A 22 7.58 -7.56 4.92
C GLN A 22 7.75 -6.04 4.76
N ILE A 23 8.93 -5.55 5.13
CA ILE A 23 9.37 -4.18 4.82
C ILE A 23 10.37 -4.30 3.66
N SER A 24 10.42 -3.31 2.77
CA SER A 24 11.41 -3.32 1.70
C SER A 24 12.76 -2.76 2.19
N PRO A 25 13.89 -3.43 1.92
CA PRO A 25 15.21 -3.03 2.43
C PRO A 25 15.72 -1.72 1.84
N ASP A 26 15.19 -1.30 0.69
CA ASP A 26 15.55 -0.07 -0.01
C ASP A 26 14.59 1.10 0.28
N HIS A 27 13.68 0.93 1.23
CA HIS A 27 12.96 2.07 1.78
C HIS A 27 13.99 3.10 2.32
N PRO A 28 13.96 4.35 1.85
CA PRO A 28 14.98 5.36 2.13
C PRO A 28 14.79 5.97 3.51
N MET A 29 15.02 5.13 4.51
CA MET A 29 14.67 5.32 5.91
C MET A 29 15.69 6.14 6.71
N PHE A 30 16.73 6.64 6.06
CA PHE A 30 17.89 7.30 6.68
C PHE A 30 18.36 8.56 5.98
N ILE A 31 17.49 9.11 5.14
CA ILE A 31 17.84 10.21 4.30
C ILE A 31 17.22 11.50 4.86
N PHE A 32 17.94 12.12 5.79
CA PHE A 32 17.47 13.24 6.60
C PHE A 32 17.26 14.55 5.84
N ASN A 33 17.79 14.69 4.62
CA ASN A 33 17.62 15.85 3.75
C ASN A 33 17.93 15.53 2.29
N GLU A 34 17.58 16.46 1.40
CA GLU A 34 17.75 16.38 -0.06
C GLU A 34 19.19 16.01 -0.48
N ASP A 35 20.20 16.65 0.11
CA ASP A 35 21.62 16.33 -0.12
C ASP A 35 21.99 14.90 0.30
N GLY A 36 21.32 14.37 1.32
CA GLY A 36 21.45 12.99 1.75
C GLY A 36 20.94 12.02 0.69
N VAL A 37 19.80 12.34 0.03
CA VAL A 37 19.17 11.48 -0.98
C VAL A 37 20.09 11.41 -2.17
N PHE A 38 20.52 12.56 -2.64
CA PHE A 38 21.41 12.69 -3.77
C PHE A 38 22.74 11.96 -3.54
N ARG A 39 23.37 12.13 -2.38
CA ARG A 39 24.64 11.46 -2.06
C ARG A 39 24.49 9.96 -1.89
N ALA A 40 23.46 9.50 -1.17
CA ALA A 40 23.22 8.07 -0.98
C ALA A 40 22.93 7.39 -2.32
N TRP A 41 22.11 8.02 -3.16
CA TRP A 41 21.78 7.50 -4.48
C TRP A 41 22.97 7.49 -5.43
N ASN A 42 23.71 8.59 -5.55
CA ASN A 42 24.90 8.63 -6.38
C ASN A 42 25.96 7.62 -5.94
N SER A 43 26.07 7.37 -4.64
CA SER A 43 26.96 6.33 -4.11
C SER A 43 26.49 4.94 -4.52
N TYR A 44 25.19 4.65 -4.39
CA TYR A 44 24.61 3.39 -4.86
C TYR A 44 24.80 3.17 -6.36
N MET A 45 24.49 4.16 -7.20
CA MET A 45 24.64 4.09 -8.65
C MET A 45 26.09 3.88 -9.10
N LYS A 46 27.05 4.39 -8.33
CA LYS A 46 28.48 4.19 -8.56
C LYS A 46 29.01 2.87 -7.98
N GLY A 47 28.13 1.98 -7.51
CA GLY A 47 28.49 0.71 -6.89
C GLY A 47 29.15 0.84 -5.53
N LYS A 48 29.11 2.03 -4.90
CA LYS A 48 29.73 2.32 -3.60
C LYS A 48 28.80 2.08 -2.41
N GLY A 49 27.61 1.53 -2.65
CA GLY A 49 26.56 1.35 -1.64
C GLY A 49 25.90 2.67 -1.23
N GLY A 50 24.57 2.69 -1.14
CA GLY A 50 23.86 3.83 -0.55
C GLY A 50 23.84 3.74 0.98
N LYS A 51 23.50 4.83 1.67
CA LYS A 51 23.28 4.82 3.13
C LYS A 51 21.91 4.23 3.49
N PHE A 52 21.61 3.04 2.97
CA PHE A 52 20.42 2.28 3.32
C PHE A 52 20.67 1.51 4.62
N LEU A 53 19.60 1.18 5.34
CA LEU A 53 19.71 0.35 6.55
C LEU A 53 20.28 -1.03 6.26
N LEU A 54 19.84 -1.54 5.12
CA LEU A 54 20.11 -2.86 4.59
C LEU A 54 20.58 -2.70 3.17
N ASN A 55 21.30 -3.70 2.68
CA ASN A 55 21.73 -3.68 1.29
C ASN A 55 20.50 -3.79 0.38
N PRO A 56 20.23 -2.84 -0.53
CA PRO A 56 19.15 -2.95 -1.52
C PRO A 56 19.43 -4.03 -2.58
N ARG A 57 20.65 -4.61 -2.60
CA ARG A 57 21.03 -5.77 -3.41
C ARG A 57 21.70 -6.81 -2.51
N PRO A 58 20.93 -7.45 -1.62
CA PRO A 58 21.49 -8.37 -0.65
C PRO A 58 22.10 -9.59 -1.36
N GLU A 59 23.29 -9.99 -0.91
CA GLU A 59 23.98 -11.19 -1.38
C GLU A 59 23.75 -12.37 -0.44
N THR A 60 23.56 -12.08 0.84
CA THR A 60 23.41 -13.04 1.94
C THR A 60 22.26 -12.66 2.87
N ILE A 61 21.83 -13.57 3.74
CA ILE A 61 20.82 -13.29 4.78
C ILE A 61 21.31 -12.19 5.75
N GLN A 62 22.62 -12.10 5.99
CA GLN A 62 23.21 -11.11 6.90
C GLN A 62 22.96 -9.67 6.42
N ASP A 63 22.83 -9.47 5.10
CA ASP A 63 22.54 -8.18 4.48
C ASP A 63 21.14 -7.65 4.80
N ILE A 64 20.23 -8.53 5.22
CA ILE A 64 18.85 -8.20 5.59
C ILE A 64 18.53 -8.49 7.06
N THR A 65 19.54 -8.94 7.83
CA THR A 65 19.45 -9.11 9.28
C THR A 65 19.70 -7.81 10.02
N LEU A 66 18.76 -7.48 10.88
CA LEU A 66 18.81 -6.37 11.80
C LEU A 66 19.21 -6.83 13.19
N ASN A 67 20.16 -6.10 13.78
CA ASN A 67 20.48 -6.18 15.20
C ASN A 67 19.87 -4.98 15.93
N THR A 68 19.92 -4.98 17.27
CA THR A 68 19.33 -3.92 18.11
C THR A 68 19.78 -2.51 17.73
N GLU A 69 21.05 -2.33 17.32
CA GLU A 69 21.57 -1.04 16.86
C GLU A 69 20.93 -0.60 15.54
N LYS A 70 20.86 -1.49 14.54
CA LYS A 70 20.21 -1.23 13.25
C LYS A 70 18.71 -0.98 13.42
N ILE A 71 18.04 -1.72 14.29
CA ILE A 71 16.62 -1.51 14.60
C ILE A 71 16.44 -0.14 15.26
N SER A 72 17.28 0.23 16.23
CA SER A 72 17.22 1.55 16.86
C SER A 72 17.43 2.67 15.83
N LYS A 73 18.37 2.48 14.91
CA LYS A 73 18.56 3.36 13.76
C LYS A 73 17.26 3.44 12.93
N PHE A 74 16.64 2.33 12.57
CA PHE A 74 15.39 2.27 11.81
C PHE A 74 14.29 3.08 12.48
N LEU A 75 14.05 2.84 13.76
CA LEU A 75 13.00 3.51 14.51
C LEU A 75 13.23 5.02 14.58
N ARG A 76 14.49 5.46 14.82
CA ARG A 76 14.83 6.89 14.87
C ARG A 76 14.78 7.55 13.50
N GLY A 77 15.34 6.92 12.46
CA GLY A 77 15.43 7.47 11.11
C GLY A 77 14.08 7.53 10.40
N THR A 78 13.31 6.43 10.46
CA THR A 78 12.04 6.31 9.75
C THR A 78 10.88 6.94 10.52
N LEU A 79 10.71 6.58 11.80
CA LEU A 79 9.45 6.82 12.48
C LEU A 79 9.43 8.18 13.19
N LEU A 80 10.52 8.55 13.87
CA LEU A 80 10.57 9.83 14.59
C LEU A 80 10.68 11.05 13.67
N HIS A 81 11.20 10.88 12.45
CA HIS A 81 11.38 11.99 11.50
C HIS A 81 10.33 12.02 10.37
N SER A 82 9.46 11.01 10.27
CA SER A 82 8.43 10.98 9.23
C SER A 82 7.18 11.75 9.65
N LYS A 83 6.76 12.69 8.80
CA LYS A 83 5.48 13.38 8.94
C LYS A 83 4.36 12.36 8.75
N GLY A 84 3.61 12.11 9.82
CA GLY A 84 2.45 11.22 9.79
C GLY A 84 2.60 9.95 10.60
N PHE A 85 3.75 9.69 11.24
CA PHE A 85 3.81 8.63 12.24
C PHE A 85 3.38 9.15 13.61
N SER A 86 2.60 8.34 14.31
CA SER A 86 2.22 8.58 15.71
C SER A 86 2.38 7.29 16.49
N PHE A 87 2.71 7.40 17.77
CA PHE A 87 2.79 6.26 18.68
C PHE A 87 1.71 6.42 19.73
N ALA A 88 0.71 5.53 19.73
CA ALA A 88 -0.32 5.52 20.77
C ALA A 88 0.01 4.57 21.93
N SER A 89 1.09 3.78 21.82
CA SER A 89 1.63 2.91 22.88
C SER A 89 3.11 2.59 22.59
N ALA A 90 3.81 1.97 23.54
CA ALA A 90 5.23 1.63 23.38
C ALA A 90 5.52 0.70 22.18
N ASN A 91 4.53 -0.08 21.72
CA ASN A 91 4.74 -1.18 20.77
C ASN A 91 3.89 -1.09 19.49
N ILE A 92 3.11 -0.02 19.30
CA ILE A 92 2.29 0.16 18.09
C ILE A 92 2.69 1.46 17.40
N ALA A 93 3.23 1.31 16.18
CA ALA A 93 3.38 2.42 15.25
C ALA A 93 2.05 2.67 14.54
N TYR A 94 1.68 3.93 14.37
CA TYR A 94 0.58 4.33 13.49
C TYR A 94 1.15 5.12 12.34
N VAL A 95 0.71 4.82 11.12
CA VAL A 95 1.06 5.57 9.92
C VAL A 95 -0.15 6.36 9.46
N GLN A 96 0.09 7.62 9.13
CA GLN A 96 -0.78 8.40 8.29
C GLN A 96 -0.44 7.98 6.86
N HIS A 97 -1.35 7.24 6.21
CA HIS A 97 -1.18 6.99 4.80
C HIS A 97 -1.13 8.34 4.09
N ASN A 98 -0.01 8.63 3.44
CA ASN A 98 0.17 9.82 2.61
C ASN A 98 -0.26 9.57 1.17
N SER A 99 -1.11 8.57 0.94
CA SER A 99 -1.72 8.41 -0.37
C SER A 99 -2.55 9.66 -0.69
N PHE A 100 -2.59 10.03 -1.96
CA PHE A 100 -3.46 11.10 -2.46
C PHE A 100 -4.91 10.94 -1.93
N PHE A 101 -5.37 9.69 -1.78
CA PHE A 101 -6.68 9.33 -1.24
C PHE A 101 -6.87 9.55 0.26
N ALA A 102 -5.83 9.34 1.06
CA ALA A 102 -5.89 9.57 2.50
C ALA A 102 -5.86 11.08 2.85
N LYS A 103 -5.33 11.93 1.95
CA LYS A 103 -5.52 13.39 2.03
C LYS A 103 -6.97 13.81 1.72
N LEU A 104 -7.62 13.13 0.77
CA LEU A 104 -9.04 13.36 0.41
C LEU A 104 -10.02 12.88 1.48
N ARG A 105 -9.73 11.75 2.14
CA ARG A 105 -10.54 11.18 3.22
C ARG A 105 -9.88 11.51 4.56
N LYS A 106 -10.11 12.73 5.10
CA LYS A 106 -9.66 13.24 6.42
C LYS A 106 -8.82 12.21 7.18
N SER A 107 -7.51 12.29 6.98
CA SER A 107 -6.55 11.24 7.33
C SER A 107 -6.83 10.54 8.65
N THR A 108 -7.19 9.25 8.58
CA THR A 108 -7.24 8.39 9.76
C THR A 108 -5.86 7.75 9.95
N LEU A 109 -5.30 7.89 11.14
CA LEU A 109 -4.12 7.13 11.54
C LEU A 109 -4.49 5.65 11.57
N GLN A 110 -3.70 4.81 10.92
CA GLN A 110 -3.87 3.35 10.96
C GLN A 110 -2.67 2.69 11.62
N PRO A 111 -2.88 1.66 12.47
CA PRO A 111 -1.77 0.87 13.02
C PRO A 111 -0.93 0.21 11.92
N ASP A 112 0.38 0.21 12.09
CA ASP A 112 1.36 -0.43 11.21
C ASP A 112 1.78 -1.78 11.78
N CYS A 113 1.27 -2.84 11.16
CA CYS A 113 1.54 -4.22 11.59
C CYS A 113 2.95 -4.70 11.22
N PHE A 114 3.62 -4.07 10.26
CA PHE A 114 4.96 -4.47 9.79
C PHE A 114 6.06 -3.87 10.64
N VAL A 115 5.84 -2.65 11.15
CA VAL A 115 6.80 -1.94 12.02
C VAL A 115 6.65 -2.33 13.50
N SER A 116 5.43 -2.62 13.96
CA SER A 116 5.17 -2.99 15.37
C SER A 116 6.06 -4.14 15.91
N PRO A 117 6.39 -5.20 15.15
CA PRO A 117 7.30 -6.26 15.59
C PRO A 117 8.74 -5.77 15.81
N LEU A 118 9.21 -4.82 15.01
CA LEU A 118 10.54 -4.21 15.18
C LEU A 118 10.58 -3.35 16.45
N LEU A 119 9.51 -2.60 16.74
CA LEU A 119 9.35 -1.86 18.00
C LEU A 119 9.34 -2.80 19.21
N TYR A 120 8.56 -3.88 19.13
CA TYR A 120 8.53 -4.91 20.16
C TYR A 120 9.94 -5.46 20.42
N HIS A 121 10.65 -5.87 19.38
CA HIS A 121 12.00 -6.40 19.54
C HIS A 121 13.00 -5.35 20.06
N ALA A 122 12.86 -4.08 19.67
CA ALA A 122 13.70 -2.99 20.20
C ALA A 122 13.48 -2.73 21.69
N ASN A 123 12.25 -2.85 22.18
CA ASN A 123 11.89 -2.57 23.57
C ASN A 123 12.08 -3.76 24.51
N ASN A 124 12.24 -4.98 23.98
CA ASN A 124 12.37 -6.22 24.75
C ASN A 124 13.69 -6.91 24.38
N THR A 125 14.80 -6.31 24.81
CA THR A 125 16.17 -6.78 24.48
C THR A 125 16.52 -8.13 25.09
N ASP A 126 15.72 -8.63 26.03
CA ASP A 126 15.80 -9.95 26.62
C ASP A 126 15.30 -11.06 25.67
N VAL A 127 14.56 -10.71 24.61
CA VAL A 127 14.19 -11.63 23.54
C VAL A 127 15.44 -11.90 22.68
N VAL A 128 16.11 -13.02 22.97
CA VAL A 128 17.25 -13.53 22.18
C VAL A 128 16.75 -13.99 20.81
N GLY A 129 16.61 -13.07 19.87
CA GLY A 129 16.15 -13.36 18.52
C GLY A 129 16.71 -12.38 17.50
N CYS A 130 16.57 -12.69 16.22
CA CYS A 130 16.92 -11.77 15.14
C CYS A 130 15.67 -11.22 14.45
N SER A 131 15.80 -10.04 13.83
CA SER A 131 14.76 -9.47 12.96
C SER A 131 15.27 -9.40 11.53
N LEU A 132 14.45 -9.84 10.59
CA LEU A 132 14.74 -9.83 9.15
C LEU A 132 13.75 -8.91 8.41
N ILE A 133 14.26 -8.14 7.47
CA ILE A 133 13.46 -7.41 6.48
C ILE A 133 13.48 -8.23 5.19
N ALA A 134 12.35 -8.83 4.84
CA ALA A 134 12.30 -9.85 3.80
C ALA A 134 11.38 -9.50 2.64
N ASP A 135 11.01 -8.23 2.41
CA ASP A 135 10.38 -7.88 1.14
C ASP A 135 11.43 -7.68 0.04
N LEU A 136 11.04 -7.93 -1.20
CA LEU A 136 11.88 -7.63 -2.36
C LEU A 136 12.13 -6.10 -2.41
N PRO A 137 13.36 -5.65 -2.71
CA PRO A 137 13.65 -4.22 -2.88
C PRO A 137 12.65 -3.59 -3.86
N GLU A 138 11.98 -2.53 -3.41
CA GLU A 138 10.84 -1.92 -4.10
C GLU A 138 11.28 -1.31 -5.44
N LEU A 139 12.51 -0.81 -5.54
CA LEU A 139 13.10 -0.34 -6.79
C LEU A 139 13.27 -1.49 -7.80
N ILE A 140 13.81 -2.63 -7.36
CA ILE A 140 13.99 -3.79 -8.25
C ILE A 140 12.64 -4.35 -8.67
N TYR A 141 11.72 -4.49 -7.71
CA TYR A 141 10.36 -4.94 -7.97
C TYR A 141 9.65 -4.07 -9.02
N ARG A 142 9.68 -2.74 -8.86
CA ARG A 142 9.05 -1.81 -9.81
C ARG A 142 9.74 -1.79 -11.17
N ASP A 143 11.07 -1.84 -11.20
CA ASP A 143 11.81 -1.90 -12.48
C ASP A 143 11.45 -3.16 -13.27
N ASN A 144 11.39 -4.32 -12.59
CA ASN A 144 10.97 -5.57 -13.20
C ASN A 144 9.56 -5.45 -13.82
N ILE A 145 8.60 -4.92 -13.06
CA ILE A 145 7.23 -4.73 -13.59
C ILE A 145 7.21 -3.80 -14.81
N ALA A 146 7.89 -2.66 -14.73
CA ALA A 146 7.90 -1.66 -15.80
C ALA A 146 8.57 -2.16 -17.09
N ARG A 147 9.52 -3.11 -16.98
CA ARG A 147 10.16 -3.74 -18.14
C ARG A 147 9.35 -4.90 -18.72
N THR A 148 8.56 -5.59 -17.91
CA THR A 148 7.86 -6.81 -18.33
C THR A 148 6.44 -6.56 -18.81
N ILE A 149 5.71 -5.60 -18.23
CA ILE A 149 4.30 -5.36 -18.57
C ILE A 149 4.20 -4.35 -19.71
N ASP A 150 3.33 -4.62 -20.69
CA ASP A 150 3.05 -3.67 -21.78
C ASP A 150 2.31 -2.42 -21.27
N ILE A 151 2.55 -1.27 -21.91
CA ILE A 151 1.93 0.00 -21.50
C ILE A 151 0.40 -0.06 -21.56
N SER A 152 -0.16 -0.80 -22.52
CA SER A 152 -1.60 -1.02 -22.65
C SER A 152 -2.15 -1.81 -21.46
N GLU A 153 -1.51 -2.91 -21.08
CA GLU A 153 -1.91 -3.75 -19.94
C GLU A 153 -1.86 -2.96 -18.62
N ILE A 154 -0.77 -2.25 -18.34
CA ILE A 154 -0.67 -1.48 -17.10
C ILE A 154 -1.66 -0.32 -17.05
N THR A 155 -1.98 0.29 -18.20
CA THR A 155 -3.03 1.33 -18.28
C THR A 155 -4.40 0.72 -18.00
N GLU A 156 -4.68 -0.49 -18.49
CA GLU A 156 -5.89 -1.22 -18.15
C GLU A 156 -5.97 -1.50 -16.65
N TYR A 157 -4.89 -1.98 -16.03
CA TYR A 157 -4.85 -2.24 -14.60
C TYR A 157 -5.04 -0.97 -13.78
N PHE A 158 -4.47 0.15 -14.22
CA PHE A 158 -4.71 1.46 -13.61
C PHE A 158 -6.19 1.85 -13.71
N ASN A 159 -6.82 1.67 -14.86
CA ASN A 159 -8.25 1.94 -15.02
C ASN A 159 -9.13 1.03 -14.14
N GLN A 160 -8.77 -0.24 -13.97
CA GLN A 160 -9.47 -1.14 -13.04
C GLN A 160 -9.28 -0.70 -11.57
N TYR A 161 -8.06 -0.33 -11.20
CA TYR A 161 -7.77 0.27 -9.90
C TYR A 161 -8.60 1.53 -9.65
N MET A 162 -8.71 2.40 -10.66
CA MET A 162 -9.58 3.58 -10.64
C MET A 162 -11.01 3.20 -10.30
N ILE A 163 -11.59 2.21 -11.00
CA ILE A 163 -12.96 1.71 -10.79
C ILE A 163 -13.17 1.23 -9.35
N GLU A 164 -12.23 0.46 -8.80
CA GLU A 164 -12.34 -0.07 -7.43
C GLU A 164 -12.25 1.03 -6.36
N ILE A 165 -11.43 2.05 -6.60
CA ILE A 165 -11.42 3.26 -5.77
C ILE A 165 -12.78 3.96 -5.81
N GLU A 166 -13.46 4.04 -6.98
CA GLU A 166 -14.79 4.66 -7.07
C GLU A 166 -15.80 3.95 -6.18
N LYS A 167 -15.73 2.61 -6.19
CA LYS A 167 -16.54 1.71 -5.37
C LYS A 167 -16.20 1.81 -3.88
N LYS A 168 -15.14 2.55 -3.51
CA LYS A 168 -14.56 2.63 -2.16
C LYS A 168 -14.16 1.25 -1.63
N ASN A 169 -13.65 0.40 -2.51
CA ASN A 169 -13.11 -0.88 -2.11
C ASN A 169 -11.70 -0.67 -1.55
N ASP A 170 -11.62 -0.31 -0.27
CA ASP A 170 -10.35 -0.03 0.40
C ASP A 170 -9.49 -1.29 0.60
N GLU A 171 -10.07 -2.48 0.41
CA GLU A 171 -9.39 -3.77 0.48
C GLU A 171 -8.83 -4.23 -0.88
N PHE A 172 -9.09 -3.48 -1.96
CA PHE A 172 -8.60 -3.84 -3.28
C PHE A 172 -7.08 -3.62 -3.39
N ASP A 173 -6.35 -4.73 -3.56
CA ASP A 173 -4.93 -4.71 -3.90
C ASP A 173 -4.75 -4.82 -5.43
N PRO A 174 -4.32 -3.76 -6.14
CA PRO A 174 -4.12 -3.80 -7.59
C PRO A 174 -3.08 -4.83 -8.05
N ARG A 175 -2.21 -5.33 -7.15
CA ARG A 175 -1.25 -6.39 -7.47
C ARG A 175 -1.93 -7.73 -7.81
N THR A 176 -3.18 -7.89 -7.39
CA THR A 176 -3.97 -9.10 -7.68
C THR A 176 -4.42 -9.19 -9.15
N LEU A 177 -4.31 -8.10 -9.93
CA LEU A 177 -4.67 -8.06 -11.34
C LEU A 177 -3.70 -8.85 -12.23
N LYS A 178 -2.42 -8.92 -11.85
CA LYS A 178 -1.39 -9.72 -12.54
C LYS A 178 -0.44 -10.40 -11.54
N PRO A 179 -0.92 -11.40 -10.77
CA PRO A 179 -0.17 -11.98 -9.66
C PRO A 179 1.18 -12.59 -10.06
N GLN A 180 1.29 -13.10 -11.29
CA GLN A 180 2.53 -13.71 -11.81
C GLN A 180 3.71 -12.73 -11.82
N ILE A 181 3.44 -11.44 -12.03
CA ILE A 181 4.47 -10.39 -12.12
C ILE A 181 4.49 -9.52 -10.86
N MET A 182 3.32 -9.27 -10.24
CA MET A 182 3.19 -8.32 -9.14
C MET A 182 3.21 -8.97 -7.74
N ILE A 183 2.92 -10.27 -7.61
CA ILE A 183 2.84 -10.96 -6.30
C ILE A 183 3.92 -12.04 -6.20
N LYS A 184 3.97 -12.95 -7.18
CA LYS A 184 4.84 -14.12 -7.14
C LYS A 184 6.32 -13.79 -6.94
N PRO A 185 6.91 -12.75 -7.55
CA PRO A 185 8.32 -12.43 -7.31
C PRO A 185 8.61 -12.09 -5.84
N LYS A 186 7.74 -11.30 -5.19
CA LYS A 186 7.85 -10.98 -3.76
C LYS A 186 7.65 -12.23 -2.90
N ALA A 187 6.63 -13.02 -3.21
CA ALA A 187 6.34 -14.25 -2.48
C ALA A 187 7.49 -15.27 -2.56
N ALA A 188 8.09 -15.44 -3.74
CA ALA A 188 9.24 -16.34 -3.94
C ALA A 188 10.47 -15.87 -3.16
N TYR A 189 10.74 -14.57 -3.14
CA TYR A 189 11.80 -13.99 -2.33
C TYR A 189 11.59 -14.23 -0.83
N ILE A 190 10.38 -13.96 -0.32
CA ILE A 190 10.03 -14.19 1.09
C ILE A 190 10.13 -15.67 1.45
N ALA A 191 9.60 -16.57 0.61
CA ALA A 191 9.66 -18.01 0.83
C ALA A 191 11.11 -18.51 0.91
N GLU A 192 11.98 -18.02 0.03
CA GLU A 192 13.41 -18.34 0.04
C GLU A 192 14.08 -17.85 1.33
N VAL A 193 13.80 -16.62 1.78
CA VAL A 193 14.34 -16.10 3.04
C VAL A 193 13.87 -16.96 4.22
N ILE A 194 12.57 -17.28 4.29
CA ILE A 194 12.01 -18.17 5.33
C ILE A 194 12.74 -19.52 5.31
N LYS A 195 13.02 -20.07 4.14
CA LYS A 195 13.66 -21.39 4.02
C LYS A 195 15.07 -21.36 4.56
N GLN A 196 15.87 -20.38 4.16
CA GLN A 196 17.25 -20.28 4.61
C GLN A 196 17.35 -20.02 6.11
N ILE A 197 16.41 -19.26 6.68
CA ILE A 197 16.41 -19.00 8.13
C ILE A 197 15.88 -20.20 8.94
N SER A 198 14.97 -21.00 8.37
CA SER A 198 14.43 -22.21 9.00
C SER A 198 15.49 -23.28 9.27
N ASP A 199 16.63 -23.22 8.56
CA ASP A 199 17.74 -24.13 8.76
C ASP A 199 18.57 -23.78 10.01
N THR A 200 18.39 -22.58 10.58
CA THR A 200 19.20 -22.05 11.70
C THR A 200 18.39 -21.67 12.94
N HIS A 201 17.08 -21.42 12.81
CA HIS A 201 16.22 -20.98 13.89
C HIS A 201 15.03 -21.93 14.07
N GLY A 202 14.77 -22.32 15.32
CA GLY A 202 13.72 -23.30 15.63
C GLY A 202 12.30 -22.76 15.45
N LEU A 203 12.04 -21.52 15.88
CA LEU A 203 10.72 -20.91 15.80
C LEU A 203 10.80 -19.54 15.12
N ILE A 204 10.08 -19.41 14.01
CA ILE A 204 10.13 -18.25 13.12
C ILE A 204 8.71 -17.74 12.94
N VAL A 205 8.53 -16.43 13.08
CA VAL A 205 7.26 -15.76 12.82
C VAL A 205 7.45 -14.80 11.67
N ALA A 206 6.73 -15.03 10.57
CA ALA A 206 6.69 -14.12 9.43
C ALA A 206 5.40 -13.31 9.46
N ILE A 207 5.54 -11.99 9.30
CA ILE A 207 4.43 -11.05 9.26
C ILE A 207 4.38 -10.48 7.84
N VAL A 208 3.35 -10.89 7.11
CA VAL A 208 3.15 -10.66 5.68
C VAL A 208 1.73 -10.17 5.41
N ASP A 209 1.54 -9.47 4.30
CA ASP A 209 0.23 -9.11 3.77
C ASP A 209 -0.59 -10.36 3.49
N SER A 210 -1.89 -10.29 3.80
CA SER A 210 -2.81 -11.40 3.52
C SER A 210 -2.91 -11.70 2.02
N SER A 211 -2.77 -10.69 1.16
CA SER A 211 -2.87 -10.83 -0.30
C SER A 211 -1.76 -11.70 -0.91
N ILE A 212 -0.62 -11.84 -0.23
CA ILE A 212 0.53 -12.60 -0.74
C ILE A 212 0.68 -13.97 -0.08
N LEU A 213 -0.06 -14.26 0.99
CA LEU A 213 0.09 -15.48 1.80
C LEU A 213 -0.02 -16.75 0.95
N TYR A 214 -1.06 -16.86 0.13
CA TYR A 214 -1.26 -18.03 -0.74
C TYR A 214 -0.09 -18.21 -1.73
N ALA A 215 0.43 -17.11 -2.28
CA ALA A 215 1.57 -17.18 -3.19
C ALA A 215 2.86 -17.62 -2.48
N ILE A 216 3.03 -17.26 -1.20
CA ILE A 216 4.17 -17.74 -0.37
C ILE A 216 4.05 -19.24 -0.15
N GLU A 217 2.85 -19.74 0.18
CA GLU A 217 2.62 -21.17 0.38
C GLU A 217 2.92 -22.00 -0.89
N GLU A 218 2.52 -21.50 -2.05
CA GLU A 218 2.84 -22.15 -3.33
C GLU A 218 4.35 -22.08 -3.62
N ALA A 219 4.97 -20.91 -3.48
CA ALA A 219 6.41 -20.76 -3.68
C ALA A 219 7.22 -21.67 -2.75
N TRP A 220 6.78 -21.86 -1.50
CA TRP A 220 7.41 -22.75 -0.53
C TRP A 220 7.47 -24.21 -1.00
N LYS A 221 6.41 -24.70 -1.65
CA LYS A 221 6.34 -26.07 -2.18
C LYS A 221 7.30 -26.27 -3.35
N GLU A 222 7.60 -25.20 -4.09
CA GLU A 222 8.46 -25.20 -5.27
C GLU A 222 9.94 -24.93 -4.95
N LEU A 223 10.30 -24.73 -3.68
CA LEU A 223 11.67 -24.42 -3.29
C LEU A 223 12.64 -25.58 -3.59
N GLU A 224 13.73 -25.23 -4.26
CA GLU A 224 14.81 -26.15 -4.59
C GLU A 224 15.69 -26.46 -3.37
N LYS A 225 16.45 -27.56 -3.46
CA LYS A 225 17.51 -27.90 -2.50
C LYS A 225 18.82 -28.09 -3.28
N PRO A 226 19.88 -27.32 -2.98
CA PRO A 226 20.04 -26.34 -1.89
C PRO A 226 19.31 -24.99 -2.13
N PRO A 227 19.16 -24.16 -1.08
CA PRO A 227 18.58 -22.81 -1.19
C PRO A 227 19.29 -21.92 -2.22
N LYS A 228 18.53 -21.06 -2.90
CA LYS A 228 19.05 -20.14 -3.93
C LYS A 228 19.67 -18.91 -3.27
N PRO A 229 20.84 -18.43 -3.75
CA PRO A 229 21.40 -17.18 -3.25
C PRO A 229 20.41 -16.01 -3.40
N ILE A 230 20.24 -15.20 -2.36
CA ILE A 230 19.28 -14.07 -2.35
C ILE A 230 19.47 -13.11 -3.55
N LYS A 231 20.71 -12.91 -3.99
CA LYS A 231 21.04 -12.13 -5.18
C LYS A 231 20.38 -12.62 -6.48
N SER A 232 19.97 -13.88 -6.58
CA SER A 232 19.32 -14.40 -7.80
C SER A 232 17.99 -13.73 -8.09
N PHE A 233 17.32 -13.21 -7.05
CA PHE A 233 16.06 -12.49 -7.14
C PHE A 233 16.23 -11.03 -7.57
N MET A 234 17.47 -10.53 -7.57
CA MET A 234 17.80 -9.14 -7.91
C MET A 234 18.07 -8.93 -9.40
N LYS A 235 17.95 -9.98 -10.21
CA LYS A 235 18.20 -9.92 -11.65
C LYS A 235 17.07 -9.15 -12.33
N ILE A 236 17.41 -8.01 -12.91
CA ILE A 236 16.50 -7.24 -13.75
C ILE A 236 16.47 -7.93 -15.12
N PRO A 237 15.28 -8.26 -15.67
CA PRO A 237 15.17 -8.86 -16.98
C PRO A 237 15.72 -7.91 -18.05
N GLU A 238 16.30 -8.48 -19.11
CA GLU A 238 16.69 -7.69 -20.27
C GLU A 238 15.46 -6.98 -20.85
N THR A 239 15.65 -5.72 -21.22
CA THR A 239 14.58 -4.92 -21.81
C THR A 239 14.26 -5.51 -23.19
N PRO A 240 12.99 -5.79 -23.51
CA PRO A 240 12.61 -6.03 -24.90
C PRO A 240 13.11 -4.87 -25.77
N GLU A 241 13.67 -5.15 -26.95
CA GLU A 241 14.37 -4.20 -27.84
C GLU A 241 13.54 -2.96 -28.29
N LYS A 242 12.32 -2.76 -27.77
CA LYS A 242 11.31 -1.82 -28.27
C LYS A 242 10.77 -0.82 -27.23
N ILE A 243 11.14 -0.91 -25.94
CA ILE A 243 10.58 0.02 -24.94
C ILE A 243 11.26 1.39 -25.05
N THR A 244 10.46 2.44 -25.22
CA THR A 244 10.95 3.83 -25.22
C THR A 244 11.12 4.38 -23.80
N LEU A 245 12.01 5.35 -23.62
CA LEU A 245 12.19 6.02 -22.33
C LEU A 245 10.88 6.68 -21.81
N ALA A 246 10.11 7.27 -22.72
CA ALA A 246 8.83 7.90 -22.38
C ALA A 246 7.82 6.86 -21.87
N GLU A 247 7.68 5.74 -22.58
CA GLU A 247 6.82 4.63 -22.18
C GLU A 247 7.24 4.07 -20.81
N TYR A 248 8.53 3.81 -20.61
CA TYR A 248 9.05 3.33 -19.33
C TYR A 248 8.76 4.30 -18.18
N THR A 249 8.88 5.61 -18.43
CA THR A 249 8.57 6.64 -17.45
C THR A 249 7.07 6.67 -17.13
N GLU A 250 6.19 6.55 -18.14
CA GLU A 250 4.75 6.46 -17.95
C GLU A 250 4.36 5.22 -17.12
N LYS A 251 4.97 4.06 -17.40
CA LYS A 251 4.75 2.84 -16.60
C LYS A 251 5.07 3.06 -15.13
N HIS A 252 6.23 3.65 -14.82
CA HIS A 252 6.57 3.95 -13.44
C HIS A 252 5.65 4.96 -12.78
N ALA A 253 5.20 5.99 -13.51
CA ALA A 253 4.21 6.94 -12.98
C ALA A 253 2.89 6.22 -12.63
N LEU A 254 2.42 5.30 -13.48
CA LEU A 254 1.24 4.48 -13.20
C LEU A 254 1.43 3.57 -11.98
N LEU A 255 2.58 2.88 -11.88
CA LEU A 255 2.91 2.06 -10.70
C LEU A 255 2.95 2.89 -9.41
N ASP A 256 3.47 4.11 -9.48
CA ASP A 256 3.55 5.03 -8.35
C ASP A 256 2.16 5.50 -7.89
N LEU A 257 1.24 5.70 -8.83
CA LEU A 257 -0.16 6.02 -8.53
C LEU A 257 -0.94 4.81 -7.99
N MET A 258 -0.68 3.59 -8.48
CA MET A 258 -1.38 2.38 -8.02
C MET A 258 -0.87 1.84 -6.67
N PHE A 259 0.45 1.73 -6.51
CA PHE A 259 1.06 1.03 -5.36
C PHE A 259 1.50 1.98 -4.26
N GLY A 260 1.29 3.28 -4.44
CA GLY A 260 1.72 4.33 -3.54
C GLY A 260 2.97 5.05 -4.04
N PRO A 261 3.14 6.34 -3.65
CA PRO A 261 4.00 7.29 -4.35
C PRO A 261 5.49 7.16 -3.96
N PHE A 262 6.00 5.94 -3.92
CA PHE A 262 7.35 5.62 -3.45
C PHE A 262 8.44 6.30 -4.30
N VAL A 263 8.37 6.17 -5.63
CA VAL A 263 9.35 6.76 -6.55
C VAL A 263 9.22 8.28 -6.52
N HIS A 264 7.99 8.80 -6.49
CA HIS A 264 7.78 10.24 -6.45
C HIS A 264 8.28 10.90 -5.16
N GLU A 265 7.80 10.43 -4.00
CA GLU A 265 8.08 11.07 -2.71
C GLU A 265 9.54 10.96 -2.28
N TYR A 266 10.22 9.87 -2.64
CA TYR A 266 11.57 9.63 -2.18
C TYR A 266 12.67 9.94 -3.19
N PHE A 267 12.34 10.11 -4.47
CA PHE A 267 13.35 10.33 -5.52
C PHE A 267 13.00 11.51 -6.41
N VAL A 268 11.87 11.46 -7.12
CA VAL A 268 11.57 12.44 -8.19
C VAL A 268 11.41 13.85 -7.64
N LYS A 269 10.78 13.99 -6.46
CA LYS A 269 10.64 15.28 -5.77
C LYS A 269 11.97 15.96 -5.45
N TYR A 270 13.04 15.18 -5.32
CA TYR A 270 14.40 15.66 -5.07
C TYR A 270 15.25 15.72 -6.34
N GLY A 271 14.61 15.73 -7.52
CA GLY A 271 15.29 15.82 -8.80
C GLY A 271 16.11 14.57 -9.17
N ILE A 272 15.80 13.42 -8.58
CA ILE A 272 16.51 12.15 -8.79
C ILE A 272 15.56 11.15 -9.44
N PHE A 273 16.08 10.34 -10.36
CA PHE A 273 15.38 9.16 -10.86
C PHE A 273 16.14 7.88 -10.49
N PRO A 274 15.50 6.90 -9.85
CA PRO A 274 16.21 5.77 -9.27
C PRO A 274 16.52 4.64 -10.27
N TYR A 275 16.38 4.88 -11.57
CA TYR A 275 16.61 3.88 -12.61
C TYR A 275 17.60 4.39 -13.66
N THR A 276 18.38 3.48 -14.23
CA THR A 276 19.40 3.79 -15.26
C THR A 276 18.81 3.92 -16.67
N GLY A 277 17.59 3.44 -16.89
CA GLY A 277 17.01 3.34 -18.24
C GLY A 277 17.76 2.42 -19.19
N HIS A 278 18.70 1.61 -18.68
CA HIS A 278 19.57 0.78 -19.52
C HIS A 278 18.76 -0.12 -20.45
N GLY A 279 19.11 -0.16 -21.74
CA GLY A 279 18.42 -0.94 -22.77
C GLY A 279 17.18 -0.27 -23.39
N MET A 280 16.84 0.97 -23.03
CA MET A 280 15.70 1.68 -23.63
C MET A 280 16.11 2.52 -24.85
N LEU A 281 15.18 2.64 -25.80
CA LEU A 281 15.32 3.54 -26.94
C LEU A 281 15.23 5.00 -26.47
N GLY A 282 16.19 5.83 -26.92
CA GLY A 282 16.26 7.25 -26.57
C GLY A 282 17.08 7.57 -25.31
N THR A 283 17.84 6.61 -24.77
CA THR A 283 18.78 6.84 -23.67
C THR A 283 20.01 7.60 -24.19
N ALA A 284 19.95 8.93 -24.21
CA ALA A 284 21.03 9.82 -24.67
C ALA A 284 21.55 10.74 -23.54
N ASP A 285 22.56 11.57 -23.84
CA ASP A 285 22.96 12.69 -22.99
C ASP A 285 21.73 13.54 -22.65
N GLY A 286 21.43 13.69 -21.35
CA GLY A 286 20.21 14.36 -20.86
C GLY A 286 19.09 13.42 -20.38
N PHE A 287 19.32 12.11 -20.28
CA PHE A 287 18.39 11.12 -19.71
C PHE A 287 17.60 11.63 -18.50
N TYR A 288 18.28 12.20 -17.50
CA TYR A 288 17.64 12.65 -16.27
C TYR A 288 16.68 13.81 -16.46
N GLU A 289 16.97 14.76 -17.37
CA GLU A 289 16.07 15.88 -17.64
C GLU A 289 14.84 15.40 -18.44
N THR A 290 15.04 14.55 -19.45
CA THR A 290 13.95 13.93 -20.21
C THR A 290 13.01 13.12 -19.32
N VAL A 291 13.55 12.37 -18.36
CA VAL A 291 12.75 11.61 -17.40
C VAL A 291 11.98 12.53 -16.46
N LYS A 292 12.60 13.60 -15.95
CA LYS A 292 11.90 14.56 -15.06
C LYS A 292 10.69 15.19 -15.76
N ASP A 293 10.87 15.64 -17.00
CA ASP A 293 9.80 16.27 -17.75
C ASP A 293 8.70 15.27 -18.13
N SER A 294 9.09 14.08 -18.59
CA SER A 294 8.16 12.99 -18.87
C SER A 294 7.40 12.57 -17.61
N TRP A 295 8.08 12.45 -16.47
CA TRP A 295 7.44 12.13 -15.18
C TRP A 295 6.41 13.19 -14.81
N ARG A 296 6.79 14.48 -14.82
CA ARG A 296 5.86 15.58 -14.50
C ARG A 296 4.63 15.53 -15.40
N TYR A 297 4.82 15.31 -16.70
CA TYR A 297 3.73 15.18 -17.65
C TYR A 297 2.82 13.99 -17.33
N TYR A 298 3.35 12.77 -17.26
CA TYR A 298 2.55 11.56 -17.07
C TYR A 298 1.92 11.48 -15.68
N TYR A 299 2.69 11.81 -14.65
CA TYR A 299 2.18 11.87 -13.28
C TYR A 299 1.07 12.92 -13.16
N GLY A 300 1.24 14.10 -13.78
CA GLY A 300 0.21 15.15 -13.83
C GLY A 300 -1.04 14.73 -14.62
N LYS A 301 -0.87 14.16 -15.81
CA LYS A 301 -1.94 13.62 -16.67
C LYS A 301 -2.79 12.62 -15.90
N HIS A 302 -2.17 11.60 -15.32
CA HIS A 302 -2.87 10.51 -14.65
C HIS A 302 -3.41 10.92 -13.27
N SER A 303 -2.74 11.83 -12.55
CA SER A 303 -3.28 12.42 -11.30
C SER A 303 -4.44 13.38 -11.55
N SER A 304 -4.47 14.08 -12.67
CA SER A 304 -5.59 14.95 -13.03
C SER A 304 -6.81 14.10 -13.42
N ALA A 305 -6.61 13.04 -14.22
CA ALA A 305 -7.64 12.06 -14.50
C ALA A 305 -8.18 11.44 -13.19
N LEU A 306 -7.31 11.09 -12.25
CA LEU A 306 -7.67 10.65 -10.89
C LEU A 306 -8.59 11.67 -10.18
N GLY A 307 -8.20 12.95 -10.19
CA GLY A 307 -8.93 14.02 -9.53
C GLY A 307 -10.28 14.35 -10.18
N GLU A 308 -10.34 14.44 -11.50
CA GLU A 308 -11.58 14.65 -12.26
C GLU A 308 -12.59 13.52 -12.02
N HIS A 309 -12.11 12.29 -12.03
CA HIS A 309 -12.93 11.11 -11.79
C HIS A 309 -13.56 11.12 -10.39
N ILE A 310 -12.78 11.47 -9.37
CA ILE A 310 -13.26 11.64 -8.00
C ILE A 310 -14.30 12.78 -7.91
N ASN A 311 -14.06 13.90 -8.58
CA ASN A 311 -14.97 15.06 -8.57
C ASN A 311 -16.32 14.75 -9.25
N LEU A 312 -16.32 14.00 -10.35
CA LEU A 312 -17.54 13.50 -10.99
C LEU A 312 -18.35 12.62 -10.03
N LEU A 313 -17.69 11.77 -9.26
CA LEU A 313 -18.36 10.89 -8.29
C LEU A 313 -18.93 11.63 -7.09
N VAL A 314 -18.22 12.64 -6.56
CA VAL A 314 -18.75 13.51 -5.51
C VAL A 314 -20.00 14.23 -6.01
N SER A 315 -19.95 14.74 -7.25
CA SER A 315 -21.08 15.44 -7.90
C SER A 315 -22.27 14.49 -8.15
N ALA A 316 -22.02 13.28 -8.63
CA ALA A 316 -23.05 12.25 -8.86
C ALA A 316 -23.70 11.79 -7.55
N ARG A 317 -22.94 11.65 -6.45
CA ARG A 317 -23.48 11.34 -5.12
C ARG A 317 -24.33 12.48 -4.56
N HIS A 318 -23.92 13.74 -4.74
CA HIS A 318 -24.76 14.88 -4.36
C HIS A 318 -26.05 14.96 -5.17
N ALA A 319 -26.01 14.59 -6.46
CA ALA A 319 -27.21 14.50 -7.29
C ALA A 319 -28.14 13.38 -6.81
N LYS A 320 -27.59 12.17 -6.55
CA LYS A 320 -28.34 11.01 -6.09
C LYS A 320 -28.97 11.22 -4.70
N GLY A 321 -28.21 11.80 -3.76
CA GLY A 321 -28.71 12.16 -2.43
C GLY A 321 -29.83 13.20 -2.47
N LYS A 322 -29.77 14.18 -3.40
CA LYS A 322 -30.87 15.13 -3.61
C LYS A 322 -32.12 14.46 -4.18
N THR A 323 -31.97 13.53 -5.13
CA THR A 323 -33.11 12.76 -5.67
C THR A 323 -33.75 11.84 -4.63
N GLU A 324 -32.97 11.16 -3.79
CA GLU A 324 -33.49 10.31 -2.72
C GLU A 324 -34.19 11.12 -1.62
N ASP A 325 -33.70 12.32 -1.29
CA ASP A 325 -34.36 13.26 -0.38
C ASP A 325 -35.70 13.78 -0.94
N ILE A 326 -35.75 14.03 -2.25
CA ILE A 326 -36.97 14.48 -2.94
C ILE A 326 -38.00 13.34 -3.00
N GLU A 327 -37.57 12.11 -3.31
CA GLU A 327 -38.44 10.93 -3.29
C GLU A 327 -38.92 10.57 -1.88
N GLY A 328 -38.05 10.68 -0.88
CA GLY A 328 -38.38 10.48 0.53
C GLY A 328 -39.41 11.49 1.02
N LYS A 329 -39.24 12.77 0.70
CA LYS A 329 -40.20 13.85 1.01
C LYS A 329 -41.53 13.66 0.26
N ASN A 330 -41.51 13.18 -0.97
CA ASN A 330 -42.72 12.89 -1.74
C ASN A 330 -43.47 11.66 -1.21
N LYS A 331 -42.78 10.59 -0.83
CA LYS A 331 -43.38 9.42 -0.16
C LYS A 331 -43.95 9.78 1.21
N ALA A 332 -43.25 10.59 2.00
CA ALA A 332 -43.72 11.08 3.30
C ALA A 332 -44.98 11.96 3.16
N LYS A 333 -45.03 12.87 2.17
CA LYS A 333 -46.25 13.64 1.83
C LYS A 333 -47.41 12.75 1.37
N LYS A 334 -47.13 11.67 0.62
CA LYS A 334 -48.16 10.70 0.17
C LYS A 334 -48.69 9.84 1.32
N MET A 335 -47.86 9.52 2.32
CA MET A 335 -48.28 8.81 3.53
C MET A 335 -49.06 9.72 4.50
N GLN A 336 -48.66 10.98 4.68
CA GLN A 336 -49.41 11.94 5.51
C GLN A 336 -50.80 12.26 4.93
N THR A 337 -50.93 12.34 3.61
CA THR A 337 -52.24 12.53 2.95
C THR A 337 -53.15 11.31 3.07
N LYS A 338 -52.61 10.08 3.00
CA LYS A 338 -53.37 8.84 3.29
C LYS A 338 -53.78 8.71 4.75
N SER A 339 -52.92 9.11 5.70
CA SER A 339 -53.22 9.14 7.14
C SER A 339 -54.34 10.13 7.48
N ARG A 340 -54.29 11.36 6.92
CA ARG A 340 -55.37 12.36 7.09
C ARG A 340 -56.70 11.93 6.48
N ALA A 341 -56.69 11.21 5.36
CA ALA A 341 -57.89 10.64 4.76
C ALA A 341 -58.52 9.52 5.63
N LYS A 342 -57.68 8.68 6.26
CA LYS A 342 -58.16 7.60 7.17
C LYS A 342 -58.70 8.16 8.50
N SER A 343 -58.11 9.23 9.03
CA SER A 343 -58.57 9.95 10.22
C SER A 343 -59.91 10.69 9.98
N ARG A 344 -60.11 11.28 8.80
CA ARG A 344 -61.40 11.90 8.44
C ARG A 344 -62.53 10.89 8.22
N ARG A 345 -62.23 9.67 7.77
CA ARG A 345 -63.24 8.60 7.58
C ARG A 345 -63.66 7.94 8.89
N SER A 346 -62.80 7.92 9.91
CA SER A 346 -63.10 7.37 11.23
C SER A 346 -63.82 8.35 12.16
N LYS A 347 -63.66 9.66 11.97
CA LYS A 347 -64.50 10.67 12.66
C LYS A 347 -65.93 10.73 12.13
N LYS A 348 -66.14 10.50 10.83
CA LYS A 348 -67.49 10.51 10.23
C LYS A 348 -68.35 9.27 10.51
N VAL A 349 -67.81 8.25 11.19
CA VAL A 349 -68.54 7.03 11.60
C VAL A 349 -68.82 7.01 13.10
N LYS A 350 -68.24 7.93 13.89
CA LYS A 350 -68.49 8.07 15.34
C LYS A 350 -69.42 9.24 15.72
N GLU A 351 -69.95 9.98 14.76
CA GLU A 351 -70.88 11.11 14.97
C GLU A 351 -72.32 10.78 14.52
N THR A 352 -72.69 9.50 14.40
CA THR A 352 -74.05 9.06 14.04
C THR A 352 -74.68 8.03 15.00
N GLU A 353 -74.12 7.85 16.20
CA GLU A 353 -74.71 6.98 17.23
C GLU A 353 -74.62 7.64 18.61
N SER A 354 -75.42 8.68 18.83
CA SER A 354 -75.88 9.08 20.17
C SER A 354 -76.97 10.15 20.05
N GLU A 355 -78.21 9.76 19.76
CA GLU A 355 -79.40 10.55 20.11
C GLU A 355 -80.68 9.72 19.97
N GLY A 356 -81.42 9.62 21.08
CA GLY A 356 -82.76 9.04 21.22
C GLY A 356 -82.76 7.74 22.04
N SER A 357 -83.51 7.59 23.12
CA SER A 357 -84.40 8.45 23.90
C SER A 357 -84.85 7.61 25.10
N ASP A 358 -85.09 8.25 26.24
CA ASP A 358 -85.67 7.68 27.46
C ASP A 358 -87.15 7.22 27.30
N PHE A 359 -87.63 6.54 28.36
CA PHE A 359 -89.02 6.22 28.79
C PHE A 359 -89.65 4.93 28.18
N ASP A 360 -90.36 4.05 28.92
CA ASP A 360 -91.23 4.19 30.09
C ASP A 360 -91.38 2.85 30.89
N ASN A 361 -91.85 2.97 32.15
CA ASN A 361 -92.65 2.05 33.00
C ASN A 361 -92.47 0.52 32.92
#